data_AF-A0A958JTD3-F1
#
_entry.id   AF-A0A958JTD3-F1
#
_cell.length_a   1.000
_cell.length_b   1.000
_cell.length_c   1.000
_cell.angle_alpha   90.00
_cell.angle_beta   90.00
_cell.angle_gamma   90.00
#
_symmetry.space_group_name_H-M   'P 1'
#
loop_
_entity.id
_entity.type
_entity.pdbx_description
1 polymer ?
#
loop_
_entity_poly.entity_id
_entity_poly.type
_entity_poly.pdbx_seq_one_letter_code
_entity_poly.pdbx_strand_id
1 'polypeptide(L)'
;MTAFTTTPEQQIEVYKIASKMSENGLSAEFIADVVPMACIYEGAFELMELWAESDDDAERDEIVADLQDEAERLKEMRAGTFKAPRIDFDDLEKNAEAVLEFKRELRALVDRLGGISELSERSGIPQPSLSRFFSSASFPRNTTIYRLVNALLPERARFSWTSPISITQISAMIWEEQN
;
A
#
# COMPACT_ATOMS: atom_id res chain seq x y z
N MET A 1 -14.22 20.44 -7.58
CA MET A 1 -14.20 19.47 -6.48
C MET A 1 -14.58 20.23 -5.22
N THR A 2 -15.73 19.93 -4.63
CA THR A 2 -16.09 20.41 -3.29
C THR A 2 -15.07 19.85 -2.32
N ALA A 3 -14.42 20.71 -1.53
CA ALA A 3 -13.48 20.26 -0.51
C ALA A 3 -14.28 19.55 0.58
N PHE A 4 -14.16 18.23 0.65
CA PHE A 4 -14.72 17.46 1.75
C PHE A 4 -13.96 17.83 3.04
N THR A 5 -14.71 18.04 4.11
CA THR A 5 -14.19 18.17 5.47
C THR A 5 -15.31 17.69 6.37
N THR A 6 -14.99 16.76 7.26
CA THR A 6 -15.97 16.23 8.22
C THR A 6 -16.56 17.35 9.08
N THR A 7 -17.87 17.33 9.32
CA THR A 7 -18.52 18.21 10.29
C THR A 7 -18.03 17.91 11.72
N PRO A 8 -18.26 18.78 12.71
CA PRO A 8 -17.93 18.49 14.11
C PRO A 8 -18.52 17.16 14.61
N GLU A 9 -19.74 16.81 14.19
CA GLU A 9 -20.40 15.56 14.54
C GLU A 9 -19.70 14.34 13.91
N GLN A 10 -19.32 14.45 12.64
CA GLN A 10 -18.54 13.41 11.94
C GLN A 10 -17.14 13.26 12.55
N GLN A 11 -16.49 14.35 12.98
CA GLN A 11 -15.21 14.28 13.68
C GLN A 11 -15.33 13.52 15.01
N ILE A 12 -16.40 13.78 15.78
CA ILE A 12 -16.68 13.02 17.00
C ILE A 12 -16.82 11.54 16.67
N GLU A 13 -17.50 11.19 15.57
CA GLU A 13 -17.66 9.79 15.15
C GLU A 13 -16.32 9.15 14.76
N VAL A 14 -15.47 9.85 14.00
CA VAL A 14 -14.11 9.42 13.70
C VAL A 14 -13.32 9.08 14.97
N TYR A 15 -13.39 9.92 16.01
CA TYR A 15 -12.70 9.67 17.28
C TYR A 15 -13.28 8.48 18.06
N LYS A 16 -14.59 8.24 17.99
CA LYS A 16 -15.20 7.03 18.58
C LYS A 16 -14.73 5.77 17.87
N ILE A 17 -14.72 5.79 16.53
CA ILE A 17 -14.23 4.67 15.72
C ILE A 17 -12.75 4.42 16.03
N ALA A 18 -11.93 5.47 16.11
CA ALA A 18 -10.53 5.37 16.50
C ALA A 18 -10.34 4.74 17.90
N SER A 19 -11.22 5.07 18.84
CA SER A 19 -11.21 4.45 20.17
C SER A 19 -11.52 2.96 20.09
N LYS A 20 -12.54 2.56 19.31
CA LYS A 20 -12.87 1.15 19.05
C LYS A 20 -11.70 0.42 18.36
N MET A 21 -11.05 1.04 17.39
CA MET A 21 -9.87 0.50 16.70
C MET A 21 -8.74 0.19 17.69
N SER A 22 -8.46 1.11 18.62
CA SER A 22 -7.47 0.91 19.68
C SER A 22 -7.86 -0.25 20.62
N GLU A 23 -9.12 -0.33 21.03
CA GLU A 23 -9.65 -1.41 21.86
C GLU A 23 -9.57 -2.79 21.17
N ASN A 24 -9.63 -2.82 19.83
CA ASN A 24 -9.45 -4.02 19.01
C ASN A 24 -7.97 -4.29 18.68
N GLY A 25 -7.02 -3.60 19.32
CA GLY A 25 -5.59 -3.89 19.24
C GLY A 25 -4.87 -3.25 18.05
N LEU A 26 -5.51 -2.35 17.29
CA LEU A 26 -4.81 -1.59 16.25
C LEU A 26 -3.84 -0.59 16.87
N SER A 27 -2.68 -0.42 16.21
CA SER A 27 -1.61 0.40 16.76
C SER A 27 -1.98 1.89 16.82
N ALA A 28 -1.48 2.58 17.85
CA ALA A 28 -1.67 4.02 17.99
C ALA A 28 -1.07 4.81 16.81
N GLU A 29 0.02 4.32 16.20
CA GLU A 29 0.64 4.93 15.02
C GLU A 29 -0.29 4.87 13.80
N PHE A 30 -0.86 3.69 13.51
CA PHE A 30 -1.85 3.54 12.44
C PHE A 30 -3.06 4.46 12.64
N ILE A 31 -3.61 4.49 13.87
CA ILE A 31 -4.76 5.34 14.19
C ILE A 31 -4.42 6.83 14.01
N ALA A 32 -3.22 7.25 14.44
CA ALA A 32 -2.75 8.62 14.28
C ALA A 32 -2.53 9.03 12.81
N ASP A 33 -2.26 8.08 11.92
CA ASP A 33 -2.16 8.31 10.47
C ASP A 33 -3.54 8.43 9.81
N VAL A 34 -4.49 7.59 10.20
CA VAL A 34 -5.81 7.49 9.56
C VAL A 34 -6.79 8.58 10.03
N VAL A 35 -6.79 8.94 11.32
CA VAL A 35 -7.75 9.92 11.86
C VAL A 35 -7.66 11.28 11.17
N PRO A 36 -6.47 11.91 10.99
CA PRO A 36 -6.39 13.18 10.28
C PRO A 36 -6.80 13.08 8.81
N MET A 37 -6.62 11.91 8.20
CA MET A 37 -7.02 11.62 6.83
C MET A 37 -8.55 11.55 6.70
N ALA A 38 -9.23 10.79 7.57
CA ALA A 38 -10.69 10.69 7.57
C ALA A 38 -11.37 12.06 7.78
N CYS A 39 -10.75 12.97 8.55
CA CYS A 39 -11.28 14.32 8.75
C CYS A 39 -11.29 15.19 7.46
N ILE A 40 -10.49 14.85 6.45
CA ILE A 40 -10.29 15.67 5.24
C ILE A 40 -10.55 14.90 3.94
N TYR A 41 -10.82 13.59 4.00
CA TYR A 41 -11.05 12.73 2.85
C TYR A 41 -12.22 11.78 3.09
N GLU A 42 -13.27 11.93 2.28
CA GLU A 42 -14.55 11.20 2.39
C GLU A 42 -14.36 9.69 2.32
N GLY A 43 -13.57 9.20 1.36
CA GLY A 43 -13.34 7.75 1.23
C GLY A 43 -12.67 7.14 2.46
N ALA A 44 -11.79 7.86 3.15
CA ALA A 44 -11.21 7.37 4.41
C ALA A 44 -12.19 7.41 5.56
N PHE A 45 -13.09 8.39 5.60
CA PHE A 45 -14.17 8.44 6.57
C PHE A 45 -15.12 7.24 6.37
N GLU A 46 -15.57 7.00 5.14
CA GLU A 46 -16.44 5.86 4.80
C GLU A 46 -15.79 4.52 5.13
N LEU A 47 -14.49 4.36 4.87
CA LEU A 47 -13.74 3.15 5.26
C LEU A 47 -13.68 2.96 6.78
N MET A 48 -13.53 4.04 7.56
CA MET A 48 -13.59 3.96 9.02
C MET A 48 -14.99 3.55 9.52
N GLU A 49 -16.05 4.10 8.93
CA GLU A 49 -17.43 3.69 9.24
C GLU A 49 -17.66 2.22 8.90
N LEU A 50 -17.25 1.79 7.69
CA LEU A 50 -17.36 0.41 7.25
C LEU A 50 -16.63 -0.56 8.18
N TRP A 51 -15.42 -0.20 8.63
CA TRP A 51 -14.66 -0.99 9.60
C TRP A 51 -15.43 -1.14 10.93
N ALA A 52 -16.06 -0.07 11.39
CA ALA A 52 -16.78 -0.04 12.66
C ALA A 52 -18.11 -0.80 12.62
N GLU A 53 -18.70 -0.93 11.44
CA GLU A 53 -19.96 -1.64 11.19
C GLU A 53 -19.77 -3.11 10.80
N SER A 54 -18.60 -3.49 10.29
CA SER A 54 -18.29 -4.88 9.95
C SER A 54 -18.22 -5.75 11.21
N ASP A 55 -18.85 -6.92 11.16
CA ASP A 55 -18.81 -7.96 12.20
C ASP A 55 -17.83 -9.10 11.85
N ASP A 56 -17.17 -9.03 10.69
CA ASP A 56 -16.21 -10.04 10.21
C ASP A 56 -14.77 -9.52 10.38
N ASP A 57 -13.96 -10.23 11.18
CA ASP A 57 -12.56 -9.88 11.41
C ASP A 57 -11.75 -9.90 10.12
N ALA A 58 -12.06 -10.78 9.17
CA ALA A 58 -11.35 -10.82 7.89
C ALA A 58 -11.66 -9.59 7.02
N GLU A 59 -12.91 -9.14 7.00
CA GLU A 59 -13.31 -7.91 6.31
C GLU A 59 -12.68 -6.69 6.99
N ARG A 60 -12.65 -6.64 8.32
CA ARG A 60 -11.95 -5.58 9.07
C ARG A 60 -10.47 -5.52 8.73
N ASP A 61 -9.80 -6.66 8.59
CA ASP A 61 -8.40 -6.71 8.18
C ASP A 61 -8.19 -6.17 6.75
N GLU A 62 -9.12 -6.46 5.83
CA GLU A 62 -9.09 -5.89 4.47
C GLU A 62 -9.29 -4.38 4.48
N ILE A 63 -10.22 -3.87 5.29
CA ILE A 63 -10.47 -2.43 5.40
C ILE A 63 -9.28 -1.71 6.05
N VAL A 64 -8.65 -2.32 7.05
CA VAL A 64 -7.40 -1.79 7.64
C VAL A 64 -6.30 -1.70 6.59
N ALA A 65 -6.15 -2.73 5.76
CA ALA A 65 -5.20 -2.72 4.64
C ALA A 65 -5.49 -1.58 3.65
N ASP A 66 -6.75 -1.34 3.30
CA ASP A 66 -7.16 -0.27 2.39
C ASP A 66 -6.91 1.13 2.99
N LEU A 67 -7.16 1.30 4.30
CA LEU A 67 -6.84 2.53 5.04
C LEU A 67 -5.33 2.80 5.13
N GLN A 68 -4.52 1.75 5.31
CA GLN A 68 -3.05 1.87 5.31
C GLN A 68 -2.54 2.31 3.95
N ASP A 69 -3.04 1.67 2.89
CA ASP A 69 -2.72 2.03 1.51
C ASP A 69 -3.06 3.51 1.26
N GLU A 70 -4.24 3.98 1.66
CA GLU A 70 -4.63 5.37 1.43
C GLU A 70 -3.80 6.38 2.25
N ALA A 71 -3.50 6.07 3.51
CA ALA A 71 -2.64 6.89 4.35
C ALA A 71 -1.24 7.06 3.73
N GLU A 72 -0.68 5.99 3.17
CA GLU A 72 0.59 6.02 2.45
C GLU A 72 0.52 6.87 1.19
N ARG A 73 -0.58 6.76 0.42
CA ARG A 73 -0.82 7.58 -0.78
C ARG A 73 -0.75 9.07 -0.45
N LEU A 74 -1.40 9.48 0.64
CA LEU A 74 -1.39 10.89 1.07
C LEU A 74 -0.01 11.35 1.53
N LYS A 75 0.76 10.50 2.21
CA LYS A 75 2.15 10.80 2.58
C LYS A 75 3.01 11.03 1.33
N GLU A 76 2.88 10.19 0.31
CA GLU A 76 3.60 10.33 -0.96
C GLU A 76 3.24 11.60 -1.73
N MET A 77 1.95 11.94 -1.79
CA MET A 77 1.49 13.16 -2.46
C MET A 77 2.03 14.41 -1.76
N ARG A 78 2.02 14.44 -0.42
CA ARG A 78 2.51 15.58 0.37
C ARG A 78 4.03 15.75 0.28
N ALA A 79 4.78 14.66 0.14
CA ALA A 79 6.23 14.72 -0.05
C ALA A 79 6.64 15.25 -1.43
N GLY A 80 5.69 15.50 -2.36
CA GLY A 80 5.97 15.97 -3.72
C GLY A 80 6.68 14.94 -4.59
N THR A 81 6.79 13.69 -4.13
CA THR A 81 7.49 12.60 -4.81
C THR A 81 6.64 11.94 -5.91
N PHE A 82 5.37 12.32 -6.04
CA PHE A 82 4.42 11.71 -6.96
C PHE A 82 4.11 12.60 -8.17
N LYS A 83 4.66 12.24 -9.33
CA LYS A 83 4.06 12.55 -10.63
C LYS A 83 3.47 11.26 -11.17
N ALA A 84 2.14 11.15 -11.18
CA ALA A 84 1.47 10.00 -11.78
C ALA A 84 1.99 9.79 -13.21
N PRO A 85 2.53 8.61 -13.57
CA PRO A 85 2.83 8.30 -14.95
C PRO A 85 1.55 8.47 -15.76
N ARG A 86 1.58 9.31 -16.81
CA ARG A 86 0.47 9.37 -17.76
C ARG A 86 0.53 8.08 -18.59
N ILE A 87 -0.33 7.13 -18.24
CA ILE A 87 -0.49 5.90 -19.02
C ILE A 87 -1.30 6.26 -20.27
N ASP A 88 -0.75 5.94 -21.45
CA ASP A 88 -1.50 6.05 -22.69
C ASP A 88 -2.51 4.90 -22.78
N PHE A 89 -3.76 5.21 -23.12
CA PHE A 89 -4.85 4.23 -23.11
C PHE A 89 -4.63 3.09 -24.12
N ASP A 90 -3.85 3.36 -25.17
CA ASP A 90 -3.54 2.39 -26.22
C ASP A 90 -2.50 1.33 -25.79
N ASP A 91 -1.78 1.55 -24.69
CA ASP A 91 -0.75 0.62 -24.18
C ASP A 91 -1.21 -0.14 -22.93
N LEU A 92 -2.49 -0.06 -22.55
CA LEU A 92 -3.00 -0.66 -21.30
C LEU A 92 -2.76 -2.18 -21.22
N GLU A 93 -3.00 -2.90 -22.32
CA GLU A 93 -2.88 -4.37 -22.35
C GLU A 93 -1.42 -4.82 -22.23
N LYS A 94 -0.51 -4.19 -22.98
CA LYS A 94 0.93 -4.46 -22.89
C LYS A 94 1.51 -4.09 -21.52
N ASN A 95 1.06 -2.98 -20.94
CA ASN A 95 1.46 -2.57 -19.60
C ASN A 95 0.94 -3.56 -18.54
N ALA A 96 -0.28 -4.08 -18.69
CA ALA A 96 -0.83 -5.09 -17.80
C ALA A 96 -0.05 -6.41 -17.86
N GLU A 97 0.29 -6.89 -19.05
CA GLU A 97 1.11 -8.10 -19.23
C GLU A 97 2.49 -7.94 -18.59
N ALA A 98 3.16 -6.81 -18.82
CA ALA A 98 4.47 -6.53 -18.22
C ALA A 98 4.41 -6.45 -16.68
N VAL A 99 3.34 -5.87 -16.12
CA VAL A 99 3.11 -5.82 -14.67
C VAL A 99 2.89 -7.22 -14.09
N LEU A 100 2.10 -8.06 -14.75
CA LEU A 100 1.84 -9.43 -14.30
C LEU A 100 3.09 -10.30 -14.39
N GLU A 101 3.89 -10.16 -15.45
CA GLU A 101 5.17 -10.85 -15.59
C GLU A 101 6.16 -10.45 -14.49
N PHE A 102 6.32 -9.15 -14.24
CA PHE A 102 7.12 -8.65 -13.14
C PHE A 102 6.67 -9.21 -11.78
N LYS A 103 5.36 -9.19 -11.50
CA LYS A 103 4.82 -9.73 -10.24
C LYS A 103 5.03 -11.23 -10.11
N ARG A 104 4.99 -11.98 -11.22
CA ARG A 104 5.28 -13.42 -11.24
C ARG A 104 6.74 -13.69 -10.89
N GLU A 105 7.68 -12.95 -11.47
CA GLU A 105 9.12 -13.06 -11.15
C GLU A 105 9.40 -12.70 -9.70
N LEU A 106 8.82 -11.59 -9.23
CA LEU A 106 8.91 -11.15 -7.84
C LEU A 106 8.33 -12.20 -6.89
N ARG A 107 7.19 -12.81 -7.24
CA ARG A 107 6.57 -13.86 -6.44
C ARG A 107 7.48 -15.09 -6.29
N ALA A 108 8.15 -15.50 -7.37
CA ALA A 108 9.12 -16.59 -7.31
C ALA A 108 10.31 -16.28 -6.38
N LEU A 109 10.77 -15.02 -6.33
CA LEU A 109 11.78 -14.59 -5.37
C LEU A 109 11.26 -14.64 -3.93
N VAL A 110 10.04 -14.13 -3.70
CA VAL A 110 9.38 -14.12 -2.38
C VAL A 110 9.18 -15.53 -1.85
N ASP A 111 8.70 -16.46 -2.68
CA ASP A 111 8.47 -17.85 -2.27
C ASP A 111 9.78 -18.56 -1.87
N ARG A 112 10.92 -18.23 -2.53
CA ARG A 112 12.24 -18.74 -2.15
C ARG A 112 12.77 -18.18 -0.83
N LEU A 113 12.28 -17.00 -0.42
CA LEU A 113 12.74 -16.28 0.77
C LEU A 113 11.81 -16.44 1.98
N GLY A 114 10.86 -17.38 1.95
CA GLY A 114 9.95 -17.65 3.07
C GLY A 114 8.47 -17.34 2.82
N GLY A 115 8.13 -16.85 1.62
CA GLY A 115 6.74 -16.59 1.21
C GLY A 115 6.19 -15.24 1.68
N ILE A 116 4.88 -15.04 1.48
CA ILE A 116 4.21 -13.75 1.74
C ILE A 116 4.29 -13.36 3.23
N SER A 117 4.15 -14.30 4.15
CA SER A 117 4.17 -14.00 5.58
C SER A 117 5.52 -13.44 6.03
N GLU A 118 6.63 -14.04 5.57
CA GLU A 118 7.99 -13.54 5.84
C GLU A 118 8.22 -12.17 5.19
N LEU A 119 7.73 -11.97 3.96
CA LEU A 119 7.80 -10.67 3.30
C LEU A 119 7.01 -9.59 4.04
N SER A 120 5.84 -9.95 4.59
CA SER A 120 4.99 -9.04 5.36
C SER A 120 5.73 -8.51 6.58
N GLU A 121 6.37 -9.40 7.32
CA GLU A 121 7.17 -9.04 8.50
C GLU A 121 8.36 -8.14 8.12
N ARG A 122 9.12 -8.50 7.07
CA ARG A 122 10.33 -7.78 6.66
C ARG A 122 10.05 -6.42 6.02
N SER A 123 8.94 -6.29 5.29
CA SER A 123 8.58 -5.06 4.58
C SER A 123 7.69 -4.13 5.39
N GLY A 124 7.08 -4.63 6.47
CA GLY A 124 6.04 -3.93 7.22
C GLY A 124 4.74 -3.74 6.43
N ILE A 125 4.60 -4.36 5.25
CA ILE A 125 3.38 -4.33 4.45
C ILE A 125 2.46 -5.47 4.93
N PRO A 126 1.17 -5.22 5.21
CA PRO A 126 0.25 -6.25 5.65
C PRO A 126 0.13 -7.41 4.66
N GLN A 127 0.00 -8.63 5.17
CA GLN A 127 -0.18 -9.84 4.37
C GLN A 127 -1.40 -9.78 3.43
N PRO A 128 -2.57 -9.23 3.82
CA PRO A 128 -3.69 -9.02 2.90
C PRO A 128 -3.33 -8.09 1.73
N SER A 129 -2.66 -6.96 2.00
CA SER A 129 -2.19 -6.03 0.96
C SER A 129 -1.22 -6.71 0.00
N LEU A 130 -0.27 -7.50 0.51
CA LEU A 130 0.67 -8.25 -0.33
C LEU A 130 -0.04 -9.33 -1.17
N SER A 131 -1.03 -10.01 -0.60
CA SER A 131 -1.82 -11.02 -1.32
C SER A 131 -2.62 -10.39 -2.46
N ARG A 132 -3.35 -9.29 -2.20
CA ARG A 132 -4.04 -8.48 -3.21
C ARG A 132 -3.08 -7.91 -4.26
N PHE A 133 -1.90 -7.49 -3.81
CA PHE A 133 -0.86 -6.98 -4.69
C PHE A 133 -0.43 -8.04 -5.72
N PHE A 134 -0.12 -9.27 -5.29
CA PHE A 134 0.30 -10.33 -6.21
C PHE A 134 -0.83 -10.90 -7.08
N SER A 135 -2.09 -10.73 -6.68
CA SER A 135 -3.25 -11.22 -7.44
C SER A 135 -3.85 -10.20 -8.41
N SER A 136 -3.32 -8.98 -8.48
CA SER A 136 -3.87 -7.91 -9.33
C SER A 136 -2.93 -7.51 -10.47
N ALA A 137 -3.49 -6.96 -11.55
CA ALA A 137 -2.71 -6.33 -12.64
C ALA A 137 -2.34 -4.86 -12.34
N SER A 138 -2.55 -4.39 -11.11
CA SER A 138 -2.31 -2.99 -10.73
C SER A 138 -0.81 -2.67 -10.64
N PHE A 139 -0.40 -1.52 -11.18
CA PHE A 139 0.99 -1.08 -11.09
C PHE A 139 1.40 -0.86 -9.62
N PRO A 140 2.51 -1.43 -9.14
CA PRO A 140 2.98 -1.21 -7.77
C PRO A 140 3.30 0.27 -7.53
N ARG A 141 3.01 0.79 -6.34
CA ARG A 141 3.47 2.14 -5.98
C ARG A 141 4.98 2.13 -5.75
N ASN A 142 5.63 3.28 -5.96
CA ASN A 142 7.08 3.38 -5.78
C ASN A 142 7.50 3.05 -4.33
N THR A 143 6.73 3.47 -3.33
CA THR A 143 6.96 3.13 -1.91
C THR A 143 6.83 1.64 -1.64
N THR A 144 5.81 0.99 -2.22
CA THR A 144 5.65 -0.46 -2.18
C THR A 144 6.88 -1.13 -2.79
N ILE A 145 7.33 -0.67 -3.98
CA ILE A 145 8.56 -1.15 -4.62
C ILE A 145 9.76 -0.96 -3.70
N TYR A 146 9.94 0.22 -3.09
CA TYR A 146 11.05 0.50 -2.20
C TYR A 146 11.07 -0.43 -0.99
N ARG A 147 9.92 -0.61 -0.33
CA ARG A 147 9.82 -1.51 0.83
C ARG A 147 10.09 -2.95 0.44
N LEU A 148 9.56 -3.40 -0.71
CA LEU A 148 9.82 -4.73 -1.25
C LEU A 148 11.29 -4.93 -1.59
N VAL A 149 11.93 -3.98 -2.27
CA VAL A 149 13.37 -4.05 -2.62
C VAL A 149 14.23 -4.00 -1.37
N ASN A 150 13.94 -3.15 -0.40
CA ASN A 150 14.67 -3.10 0.87
C ASN A 150 14.52 -4.40 1.68
N ALA A 151 13.31 -4.99 1.66
CA ALA A 151 13.05 -6.25 2.32
C ALA A 151 13.74 -7.42 1.61
N LEU A 152 13.74 -7.46 0.28
CA LEU A 152 14.24 -8.60 -0.49
C LEU A 152 15.74 -8.52 -0.80
N LEU A 153 16.28 -7.32 -0.97
CA LEU A 153 17.66 -7.03 -1.41
C LEU A 153 18.32 -5.97 -0.51
N PRO A 154 18.48 -6.22 0.80
CA PRO A 154 18.95 -5.23 1.76
C PRO A 154 20.37 -4.69 1.46
N GLU A 155 21.22 -5.46 0.79
CA GLU A 155 22.57 -5.02 0.39
C GLU A 155 22.55 -4.02 -0.79
N ARG A 156 21.50 -4.06 -1.63
CA ARG A 156 21.30 -3.13 -2.77
C ARG A 156 20.45 -1.91 -2.41
N ALA A 157 19.85 -1.87 -1.21
CA ALA A 157 19.08 -0.73 -0.69
C ALA A 157 19.90 0.57 -0.50
N ARG A 158 21.24 0.51 -0.62
CA ARG A 158 22.15 1.65 -0.43
C ARG A 158 22.27 2.58 -1.65
N PHE A 159 21.59 2.30 -2.76
CA PHE A 159 21.58 3.20 -3.91
C PHE A 159 20.68 4.42 -3.65
N SER A 160 21.19 5.63 -3.88
CA SER A 160 20.39 6.84 -3.84
C SER A 160 19.45 6.87 -5.05
N TRP A 161 18.17 6.67 -4.78
CA TRP A 161 17.16 6.59 -5.83
C TRP A 161 16.75 7.99 -6.28
N THR A 162 17.23 8.43 -7.44
CA THR A 162 17.01 9.79 -7.95
C THR A 162 15.95 9.89 -9.05
N SER A 163 15.28 8.79 -9.42
CA SER A 163 14.21 8.76 -10.43
C SER A 163 13.18 7.66 -10.16
N PRO A 164 11.96 7.74 -10.72
CA PRO A 164 11.01 6.63 -10.70
C PRO A 164 11.66 5.41 -11.32
N ILE A 165 11.73 4.31 -10.57
CA ILE A 165 12.33 3.06 -11.04
C ILE A 165 11.35 2.42 -12.02
N SER A 166 11.79 2.08 -13.22
CA SER A 166 10.97 1.33 -14.16
C SER A 166 10.93 -0.16 -13.77
N ILE A 167 9.83 -0.85 -14.12
CA ILE A 167 9.72 -2.31 -13.97
C ILE A 167 10.95 -3.02 -14.56
N THR A 168 11.45 -2.53 -15.71
CA THR A 168 12.64 -3.06 -16.37
C THR A 168 13.90 -2.98 -15.51
N GLN A 169 14.09 -1.90 -14.75
CA GLN A 169 15.22 -1.77 -13.83
C GLN A 169 15.12 -2.74 -12.66
N ILE A 170 13.91 -2.96 -12.13
CA ILE A 170 13.71 -3.90 -11.01
C ILE A 170 13.85 -5.35 -11.48
N SER A 171 13.27 -5.71 -12.63
CA SER A 171 13.44 -7.04 -13.23
C SER A 171 14.91 -7.36 -13.50
N ALA A 172 15.69 -6.39 -13.98
CA ALA A 172 17.14 -6.56 -14.16
C ALA A 172 17.85 -6.84 -12.82
N MET A 173 17.50 -6.11 -11.75
CA MET A 173 18.06 -6.33 -10.42
C MET A 173 17.67 -7.68 -9.82
N ILE A 174 16.43 -8.13 -10.03
CA ILE A 174 15.96 -9.45 -9.60
C ILE A 174 16.71 -10.54 -10.37
N TRP A 175 16.88 -10.39 -11.68
CA TRP A 175 17.56 -11.36 -12.54
C TRP A 175 19.05 -11.53 -12.18
N GLU A 176 19.74 -10.46 -11.83
CA GLU A 176 21.12 -10.50 -11.34
C GLU A 176 21.28 -11.17 -9.96
N GLU A 177 20.23 -11.22 -9.14
CA GLU A 177 20.28 -11.92 -7.85
C GLU A 177 19.99 -13.43 -8.00
N GLN A 178 19.38 -13.86 -9.11
CA GLN A 178 19.10 -15.27 -9.38
C GLN A 178 20.23 -16.01 -10.09
N ASN A 179 21.26 -15.31 -10.58
CA ASN A 179 22.40 -15.84 -11.34
C ASN A 179 23.72 -15.50 -10.67
#